data_AF-A0AA38VJH4-F1
#
_entry.id   AF-A0AA38VJH4-F1
#
_cell.length_a   1.000
_cell.length_b   1.000
_cell.length_c   1.000
_cell.angle_alpha   90.00
_cell.angle_beta   90.00
_cell.angle_gamma   90.00
#
_symmetry.space_group_name_H-M   'P 1'
#
loop_
_entity.id
_entity.type
_entity.pdbx_description
1 polymer ?
#
loop_
_entity_poly.entity_id
_entity_poly.type
_entity_poly.pdbx_seq_one_letter_code
_entity_poly.pdbx_strand_id
1 'polypeptide(L)'
;MDELKSHLMPLSREVSQTLCRPAPARPESGSPAPGQTRRRHAPPGDEQAGPSRHRRRIRLRLRCDDSTQVSGAAPSTLTEQLPLPLPPAKCPPFSASLLEVDCDREAVQRRSTAKPLCWLDLPSEIRNIIYEYSLDYPDSCTLYSGYNNAILAYHQRRLTPGTDSPEPFPTFSGCLSTPTILLLNRRITSECLPILRCRTLVIDRLPPWVPGQPAPMLVSDFIGRRTLQAARRIDLRLSLGQGGGGSGHVWFRILDDLARILEERNAFVELRVLVRVCNLGKPNIWTEEFKVHGRILEKLDHLAAHNPNPFNPGRIKLDQWVLEGNRAFEMQPDFTVNDPERPDRFYPDHEMWPGSILEFI
;
A
#
# COMPACT_ATOMS: atom_id res chain seq x y z
N MET A 1 5.87 19.50 26.97
CA MET A 1 4.68 18.63 27.12
C MET A 1 3.49 19.40 27.65
N ASP A 2 3.59 20.13 28.76
CA ASP A 2 2.41 20.81 29.34
C ASP A 2 1.90 22.01 28.52
N GLU A 3 2.76 22.75 27.82
CA GLU A 3 2.30 23.74 26.82
C GLU A 3 1.58 23.09 25.64
N LEU A 4 2.06 21.92 25.19
CA LEU A 4 1.45 21.15 24.11
C LEU A 4 0.03 20.68 24.49
N LYS A 5 -0.14 20.20 25.74
CA LYS A 5 -1.45 19.82 26.31
C LYS A 5 -2.45 20.98 26.28
N SER A 6 -1.98 22.21 26.56
CA SER A 6 -2.85 23.39 26.59
C SER A 6 -3.45 23.75 25.23
N HIS A 7 -2.76 23.41 24.13
CA HIS A 7 -3.25 23.64 22.77
C HIS A 7 -4.03 22.46 22.18
N LEU A 8 -3.81 21.23 22.68
CA LEU A 8 -4.44 20.01 22.19
C LEU A 8 -5.85 19.75 22.75
N MET A 9 -6.11 20.19 23.98
CA MET A 9 -7.35 19.86 24.71
C MET A 9 -8.67 20.36 24.09
N PRO A 10 -8.77 21.54 23.43
CA PRO A 10 -10.04 22.01 22.89
C PRO A 10 -10.52 21.22 21.65
N LEU A 11 -9.59 20.85 20.76
CA LEU A 11 -9.93 20.25 19.46
C LEU A 11 -10.16 18.74 19.53
N SER A 12 -9.51 18.03 20.45
CA SER A 12 -9.66 16.57 20.57
C SER A 12 -11.00 16.13 21.16
N ARG A 13 -11.55 16.90 22.11
CA ARG A 13 -12.76 16.53 22.85
C ARG A 13 -14.01 16.48 21.97
N GLU A 14 -14.08 17.30 20.92
CA GLU A 14 -15.21 17.29 20.00
C GLU A 14 -15.15 16.11 19.02
N VAL A 15 -13.96 15.77 18.54
CA VAL A 15 -13.77 14.75 17.49
C VAL A 15 -13.82 13.32 18.04
N SER A 16 -13.26 13.08 19.23
CA SER A 16 -13.26 11.74 19.84
C SER A 16 -14.66 11.26 20.24
N GLN A 17 -15.61 12.16 20.51
CA GLN A 17 -16.99 11.80 20.86
C GLN A 17 -17.81 11.33 19.64
N THR A 18 -17.44 11.75 18.43
CA THR A 18 -18.12 11.34 17.18
C THR A 18 -17.74 9.93 16.74
N LEU A 19 -16.46 9.54 16.89
CA LEU A 19 -15.95 8.23 16.44
C LEU A 19 -16.46 7.03 17.26
N CYS A 20 -16.87 7.24 18.50
CA CYS A 20 -17.34 6.16 19.39
C CYS A 20 -18.87 6.12 19.57
N ARG A 21 -19.64 6.92 18.84
CA ARG A 21 -21.11 6.86 18.94
C ARG A 21 -21.65 5.66 18.17
N PRO A 22 -22.30 4.68 18.82
CA PRO A 22 -23.05 3.65 18.10
C PRO A 22 -24.14 4.31 17.25
N ALA A 23 -24.32 3.83 16.03
CA ALA A 23 -25.35 4.33 15.13
C ALA A 23 -26.72 4.35 15.85
N PRO A 24 -27.51 5.43 15.72
CA PRO A 24 -28.80 5.51 16.40
C PRO A 24 -29.69 4.34 15.97
N ALA A 25 -30.18 3.59 16.95
CA ALA A 25 -31.13 2.51 16.73
C ALA A 25 -32.33 3.06 15.94
N ARG A 26 -32.62 2.47 14.77
CA ARG A 26 -33.78 2.86 13.96
C ARG A 26 -35.06 2.61 14.77
N PRO A 27 -36.04 3.52 14.73
CA PRO A 27 -37.36 3.26 15.30
C PRO A 27 -37.98 2.04 14.61
N GLU A 28 -38.44 1.09 15.40
CA GLU A 28 -39.16 -0.09 14.94
C GLU A 28 -40.41 0.35 14.16
N SER A 29 -40.39 0.16 12.85
CA SER A 29 -41.55 0.37 12.00
C SER A 29 -42.55 -0.76 12.26
N GLY A 30 -43.67 -0.41 12.88
CA GLY A 30 -44.79 -1.31 13.15
C GLY A 30 -45.32 -2.01 11.89
N SER A 31 -45.73 -3.26 12.08
CA SER A 31 -46.38 -4.11 11.08
C SER A 31 -47.68 -3.49 10.54
N PRO A 32 -47.93 -3.53 9.21
CA PRO A 32 -49.27 -3.41 8.69
C PRO A 32 -49.90 -4.79 8.49
N ALA A 33 -51.16 -4.88 8.91
CA ALA A 33 -52.07 -6.03 8.78
C ALA A 33 -52.37 -6.42 7.32
N PRO A 34 -52.91 -7.63 7.07
CA PRO A 34 -53.07 -8.18 5.73
C PRO A 34 -54.42 -7.78 5.13
N GLY A 35 -54.42 -7.46 3.83
CA GLY A 35 -55.64 -7.47 3.03
C GLY A 35 -55.68 -6.38 1.97
N GLN A 36 -55.49 -6.76 0.71
CA GLN A 36 -56.55 -6.70 -0.30
C GLN A 36 -56.01 -7.09 -1.68
N THR A 37 -56.55 -8.21 -2.15
CA THR A 37 -56.50 -8.71 -3.51
C THR A 37 -57.13 -7.70 -4.47
N ARG A 38 -56.38 -7.19 -5.45
CA ARG A 38 -56.97 -6.55 -6.63
C ARG A 38 -56.27 -7.01 -7.91
N ARG A 39 -56.96 -7.90 -8.61
CA ARG A 39 -56.79 -8.18 -10.04
C ARG A 39 -56.96 -6.89 -10.84
N ARG A 40 -56.12 -6.64 -11.84
CA ARG A 40 -56.50 -6.71 -13.28
C ARG A 40 -55.51 -5.96 -14.20
N HIS A 41 -55.44 -6.50 -15.42
CA HIS A 41 -55.13 -5.89 -16.71
C HIS A 41 -53.66 -5.67 -17.10
N ALA A 42 -53.17 -6.64 -17.88
CA ALA A 42 -52.12 -6.48 -18.87
C ALA A 42 -52.63 -5.73 -20.11
N PRO A 43 -51.77 -4.95 -20.79
CA PRO A 43 -51.84 -4.72 -22.21
C PRO A 43 -50.69 -5.41 -22.97
N PRO A 44 -50.83 -5.60 -24.29
CA PRO A 44 -49.92 -6.39 -25.12
C PRO A 44 -48.83 -5.53 -25.79
N GLY A 45 -47.77 -6.21 -26.23
CA GLY A 45 -46.95 -5.85 -27.39
C GLY A 45 -45.95 -4.70 -27.20
N ASP A 46 -44.65 -5.01 -27.26
CA ASP A 46 -43.93 -4.79 -28.51
C ASP A 46 -42.51 -5.38 -28.47
N GLU A 47 -42.27 -6.20 -29.49
CA GLU A 47 -41.01 -6.80 -29.89
C GLU A 47 -40.08 -5.71 -30.42
N GLN A 48 -38.95 -5.45 -29.74
CA GLN A 48 -37.81 -4.80 -30.38
C GLN A 48 -36.53 -5.60 -30.13
N ALA A 49 -36.06 -6.19 -31.22
CA ALA A 49 -34.77 -6.84 -31.36
C ALA A 49 -33.62 -5.88 -31.00
N GLY A 50 -32.93 -6.17 -29.90
CA GLY A 50 -31.69 -5.48 -29.52
C GLY A 50 -30.46 -6.14 -30.14
N PRO A 51 -29.44 -5.37 -30.59
CA PRO A 51 -28.33 -5.90 -31.36
C PRO A 51 -27.30 -6.65 -30.49
N SER A 52 -26.77 -7.71 -31.09
CA SER A 52 -25.67 -8.56 -30.67
C SER A 52 -24.55 -7.86 -29.89
N ARG A 53 -24.38 -8.29 -28.62
CA ARG A 53 -23.22 -7.96 -27.78
C ARG A 53 -21.92 -8.49 -28.40
N HIS A 54 -21.20 -7.61 -29.09
CA HIS A 54 -19.80 -7.83 -29.45
C HIS A 54 -18.94 -7.90 -28.18
N ARG A 55 -18.47 -9.11 -27.83
CA ARG A 55 -17.41 -9.33 -26.84
C ARG A 55 -16.10 -8.70 -27.36
N ARG A 56 -15.81 -7.47 -26.96
CA ARG A 56 -14.47 -6.88 -27.12
C ARG A 56 -13.49 -7.64 -26.21
N ARG A 57 -12.65 -8.47 -26.83
CA ARG A 57 -11.42 -9.02 -26.21
C ARG A 57 -10.48 -7.84 -25.96
N ILE A 58 -10.27 -7.51 -24.69
CA ILE A 58 -9.22 -6.57 -24.29
C ILE A 58 -7.88 -7.29 -24.46
N ARG A 59 -7.10 -6.91 -25.49
CA ARG A 59 -5.68 -7.24 -25.63
C ARG A 59 -4.91 -6.13 -24.90
N LEU A 60 -4.35 -6.45 -23.74
CA LEU A 60 -3.30 -5.63 -23.12
C LEU A 60 -1.96 -6.15 -23.64
N ARG A 61 -1.32 -5.38 -24.53
CA ARG A 61 0.10 -5.56 -24.87
C ARG A 61 0.89 -4.77 -23.84
N LEU A 62 1.76 -5.45 -23.10
CA LEU A 62 2.87 -4.83 -22.41
C LEU A 62 4.11 -5.05 -23.28
N ARG A 63 4.76 -3.95 -23.68
CA ARG A 63 6.17 -3.96 -24.05
C ARG A 63 6.94 -3.65 -22.78
N CYS A 64 7.73 -4.61 -22.30
CA CYS A 64 8.94 -4.30 -21.55
C CYS A 64 10.03 -4.35 -22.61
N ASP A 65 10.71 -3.22 -22.84
CA ASP A 65 11.88 -3.21 -23.69
C ASP A 65 13.05 -3.73 -22.86
N ASP A 66 13.54 -4.92 -23.23
CA ASP A 66 14.73 -5.54 -22.67
C ASP A 66 15.99 -4.96 -23.30
N SER A 67 16.97 -4.74 -22.43
CA SER A 67 18.41 -4.86 -22.67
C SER A 67 19.14 -3.80 -23.51
N THR A 68 20.07 -3.10 -22.84
CA THR A 68 21.33 -2.70 -23.46
C THR A 68 22.47 -3.19 -22.58
N GLN A 69 23.13 -4.27 -23.01
CA GLN A 69 24.46 -4.63 -22.52
C GLN A 69 25.48 -3.70 -23.18
N VAL A 70 26.37 -3.09 -22.40
CA VAL A 70 27.60 -2.47 -22.94
C VAL A 70 28.81 -2.96 -22.14
N SER A 71 29.70 -3.60 -22.89
CA SER A 71 31.02 -4.11 -22.51
C SER A 71 32.01 -2.97 -22.23
N GLY A 72 32.93 -3.22 -21.30
CA GLY A 72 33.77 -2.20 -20.67
C GLY A 72 35.01 -1.73 -21.42
N ALA A 73 35.71 -0.80 -20.78
CA ALA A 73 37.15 -0.58 -20.82
C ALA A 73 37.55 0.38 -19.68
N ALA A 74 38.62 0.07 -18.96
CA ALA A 74 39.25 0.93 -17.95
C ALA A 74 40.24 1.91 -18.62
N PRO A 75 40.56 3.06 -17.98
CA PRO A 75 41.88 3.15 -17.36
C PRO A 75 41.94 3.95 -16.04
N SER A 76 43.12 3.84 -15.41
CA SER A 76 43.49 4.16 -14.02
C SER A 76 44.03 5.59 -13.80
N THR A 77 44.27 5.92 -12.51
CA THR A 77 45.07 7.02 -11.87
C THR A 77 44.42 8.43 -11.79
N LEU A 78 44.47 9.23 -10.69
CA LEU A 78 45.10 9.21 -9.36
C LEU A 78 44.31 10.17 -8.40
N THR A 79 43.73 9.61 -7.34
CA THR A 79 43.78 10.01 -5.91
C THR A 79 43.49 11.44 -5.42
N GLU A 80 42.34 11.62 -4.75
CA GLU A 80 42.18 12.50 -3.57
C GLU A 80 41.27 11.77 -2.54
N GLN A 81 41.76 11.55 -1.32
CA GLN A 81 41.22 10.59 -0.34
C GLN A 81 40.06 11.17 0.48
N LEU A 82 38.84 10.74 0.16
CA LEU A 82 37.70 10.68 1.10
C LEU A 82 37.79 9.40 1.96
N PRO A 83 37.19 9.37 3.16
CA PRO A 83 37.20 8.18 4.02
C PRO A 83 36.59 7.00 3.26
N LEU A 84 37.39 5.93 3.12
CA LEU A 84 37.00 4.73 2.40
C LEU A 84 35.69 4.15 2.99
N PRO A 85 34.75 3.71 2.13
CA PRO A 85 33.68 2.85 2.58
C PRO A 85 34.30 1.60 3.20
N LEU A 86 33.79 1.18 4.36
CA LEU A 86 34.12 -0.12 4.93
C LEU A 86 34.01 -1.17 3.81
N PRO A 87 35.02 -2.04 3.62
CA PRO A 87 34.93 -3.07 2.62
C PRO A 87 33.63 -3.84 2.85
N PRO A 88 32.88 -4.18 1.78
CA PRO A 88 31.69 -5.00 1.94
C PRO A 88 32.10 -6.20 2.78
N ALA A 89 31.43 -6.41 3.91
CA ALA A 89 31.60 -7.62 4.69
C ALA A 89 31.56 -8.75 3.67
N LYS A 90 32.69 -9.45 3.52
CA LYS A 90 32.75 -10.65 2.68
C LYS A 90 31.78 -11.60 3.36
N CYS A 91 30.52 -11.56 2.94
CA CYS A 91 29.61 -12.66 3.16
C CYS A 91 30.42 -13.86 2.67
N PRO A 92 30.70 -14.85 3.54
CA PRO A 92 31.28 -16.09 3.06
C PRO A 92 30.40 -16.49 1.86
N PRO A 93 31.01 -16.88 0.72
CA PRO A 93 30.21 -17.38 -0.38
C PRO A 93 29.24 -18.36 0.25
N PHE A 94 27.94 -18.11 0.07
CA PHE A 94 26.95 -19.10 0.37
C PHE A 94 27.43 -20.30 -0.46
N SER A 95 28.09 -21.24 0.21
CA SER A 95 28.28 -22.56 -0.31
C SER A 95 26.85 -23.04 -0.41
N ALA A 96 26.24 -22.75 -1.56
CA ALA A 96 25.43 -23.74 -2.23
C ALA A 96 26.39 -24.91 -2.40
N SER A 97 26.54 -25.67 -1.31
CA SER A 97 26.51 -27.11 -1.35
C SER A 97 25.19 -27.41 -2.06
N LEU A 98 25.24 -27.24 -3.38
CA LEU A 98 24.40 -27.88 -4.33
C LEU A 98 24.44 -29.31 -3.82
N LEU A 99 23.37 -29.72 -3.17
CA LEU A 99 23.00 -31.11 -3.21
C LEU A 99 22.82 -31.34 -4.72
N GLU A 100 23.93 -31.67 -5.39
CA GLU A 100 23.94 -32.46 -6.59
C GLU A 100 23.23 -33.74 -6.15
N VAL A 101 21.91 -33.67 -6.17
CA VAL A 101 21.09 -34.84 -6.32
C VAL A 101 21.51 -35.31 -7.70
N ASP A 102 22.48 -36.22 -7.72
CA ASP A 102 22.79 -37.09 -8.83
C ASP A 102 21.50 -37.85 -9.15
N CYS A 103 20.61 -37.16 -9.86
CA CYS A 103 19.48 -37.76 -10.51
C CYS A 103 20.09 -38.56 -11.64
N ASP A 104 20.43 -39.82 -11.35
CA ASP A 104 20.80 -40.86 -12.29
C ASP A 104 20.05 -40.66 -13.61
N ARG A 105 20.74 -40.08 -14.58
CA ARG A 105 20.16 -39.65 -15.86
C ARG A 105 19.60 -40.84 -16.63
N GLU A 106 20.07 -42.05 -16.32
CA GLU A 106 19.60 -43.31 -16.88
C GLU A 106 18.40 -43.92 -16.16
N ALA A 107 18.15 -43.59 -14.88
CA ALA A 107 16.95 -43.99 -14.14
C ALA A 107 15.73 -43.12 -14.49
N VAL A 108 15.96 -41.87 -14.91
CA VAL A 108 14.92 -40.92 -15.36
C VAL A 108 14.31 -41.36 -16.71
N GLN A 109 15.09 -42.00 -17.59
CA GLN A 109 14.64 -42.41 -18.92
C GLN A 109 13.64 -43.59 -18.90
N ARG A 110 13.60 -44.41 -17.83
CA ARG A 110 12.75 -45.62 -17.76
C ARG A 110 11.41 -45.44 -17.03
N ARG A 111 11.09 -44.24 -16.52
CA ARG A 111 9.85 -43.98 -15.76
C ARG A 111 8.81 -43.08 -16.45
N SER A 112 9.02 -42.63 -17.69
CA SER A 112 8.21 -41.55 -18.27
C SER A 112 6.94 -41.97 -19.03
N THR A 113 6.23 -43.03 -18.61
CA THR A 113 4.82 -43.24 -19.02
C THR A 113 3.83 -42.55 -18.08
N ALA A 114 4.31 -42.00 -16.95
CA ALA A 114 3.47 -41.23 -16.06
C ALA A 114 3.02 -39.92 -16.76
N LYS A 115 1.70 -39.73 -16.84
CA LYS A 115 1.09 -38.50 -17.35
C LYS A 115 1.70 -37.30 -16.60
N PRO A 116 2.14 -36.23 -17.30
CA PRO A 116 2.64 -35.04 -16.63
C PRO A 116 1.58 -34.50 -15.68
N LEU A 117 1.99 -34.21 -14.45
CA LEU A 117 1.10 -33.72 -13.41
C LEU A 117 0.60 -32.32 -13.80
N CYS A 118 -0.71 -32.17 -14.01
CA CYS A 118 -1.31 -30.87 -14.28
C CYS A 118 -1.49 -30.10 -12.97
N TRP A 119 -1.27 -28.79 -12.99
CA TRP A 119 -1.51 -27.90 -11.84
C TRP A 119 -2.92 -28.07 -11.24
N LEU A 120 -3.94 -28.22 -12.10
CA LEU A 120 -5.33 -28.36 -11.67
C LEU A 120 -5.67 -29.77 -11.15
N ASP A 121 -4.78 -30.74 -11.33
CA ASP A 121 -4.92 -32.09 -10.78
C ASP A 121 -4.40 -32.16 -9.33
N LEU A 122 -3.67 -31.14 -8.86
CA LEU A 122 -3.30 -31.02 -7.45
C LEU A 122 -4.55 -30.88 -6.56
N PRO A 123 -4.55 -31.37 -5.32
CA PRO A 123 -5.60 -31.05 -4.34
C PRO A 123 -5.72 -29.53 -4.11
N SER A 124 -6.93 -29.05 -3.81
CA SER A 124 -7.19 -27.63 -3.55
C SER A 124 -6.34 -27.06 -2.43
N GLU A 125 -6.05 -27.87 -1.42
CA GLU A 125 -5.31 -27.51 -0.22
C GLU A 125 -3.87 -27.15 -0.59
N ILE A 126 -3.24 -27.97 -1.43
CA ILE A 126 -1.88 -27.73 -1.92
C ILE A 126 -1.85 -26.48 -2.80
N ARG A 127 -2.84 -26.30 -3.68
CA ARG A 127 -2.94 -25.09 -4.51
C ARG A 127 -3.07 -23.84 -3.64
N ASN A 128 -3.93 -23.87 -2.62
CA ASN A 128 -4.13 -22.76 -1.69
C ASN A 128 -2.87 -22.37 -0.94
N ILE A 129 -2.07 -23.34 -0.48
CA ILE A 129 -0.77 -23.08 0.17
C ILE A 129 0.16 -22.33 -0.79
N ILE A 130 0.22 -22.74 -2.05
CA ILE A 130 1.08 -22.10 -3.05
C ILE A 130 0.53 -20.71 -3.42
N TYR A 131 -0.78 -20.55 -3.53
CA TYR A 131 -1.42 -19.24 -3.72
C TYR A 131 -1.11 -18.30 -2.56
N GLU A 132 -1.15 -18.81 -1.33
CA GLU A 132 -0.84 -18.03 -0.13
C GLU A 132 0.60 -17.53 -0.12
N TYR A 133 1.55 -18.33 -0.60
CA TYR A 133 2.95 -17.92 -0.72
C TYR A 133 3.20 -16.96 -1.91
N SER A 134 2.45 -17.12 -3.00
CA SER A 134 2.67 -16.37 -4.26
C SER A 134 1.85 -15.08 -4.38
N LEU A 135 0.84 -14.89 -3.54
CA LEU A 135 -0.05 -13.74 -3.56
C LEU A 135 0.15 -12.90 -2.31
N ASP A 136 0.89 -11.81 -2.47
CA ASP A 136 0.90 -10.73 -1.51
C ASP A 136 0.70 -9.39 -2.20
N TYR A 137 0.23 -8.40 -1.43
CA TYR A 137 0.31 -7.03 -1.88
C TYR A 137 1.77 -6.58 -1.79
N PRO A 138 2.32 -5.93 -2.83
CA PRO A 138 3.65 -5.34 -2.72
C PRO A 138 3.63 -4.25 -1.64
N ASP A 139 4.68 -4.18 -0.83
CA ASP A 139 4.88 -3.07 0.09
C ASP A 139 5.19 -1.78 -0.69
N SER A 140 5.11 -0.63 -0.02
CA SER A 140 5.36 0.67 -0.67
C SER A 140 6.78 0.74 -1.24
N CYS A 141 7.76 0.10 -0.61
CA CYS A 141 9.13 0.04 -1.10
C CYS A 141 9.22 -0.66 -2.46
N THR A 142 8.61 -1.83 -2.59
CA THR A 142 8.54 -2.60 -3.85
C THR A 142 7.74 -1.84 -4.90
N LEU A 143 6.61 -1.24 -4.52
CA LEU A 143 5.79 -0.41 -5.41
C LEU A 143 6.58 0.74 -6.04
N TYR A 144 7.45 1.37 -5.26
CA TYR A 144 8.23 2.54 -5.69
C TYR A 144 9.62 2.19 -6.24
N SER A 145 10.02 0.92 -6.17
CA SER A 145 11.36 0.45 -6.55
C SER A 145 11.75 0.85 -7.97
N GLY A 146 10.82 0.77 -8.94
CA GLY A 146 11.08 1.17 -10.32
C GLY A 146 11.47 2.65 -10.45
N TYR A 147 10.80 3.53 -9.70
CA TYR A 147 11.17 4.95 -9.65
C TYR A 147 12.51 5.12 -8.95
N ASN A 148 12.67 4.55 -7.76
CA ASN A 148 13.86 4.71 -6.94
C ASN A 148 15.13 4.24 -7.69
N ASN A 149 15.05 3.11 -8.40
CA ASN A 149 16.13 2.58 -9.21
C ASN A 149 16.47 3.51 -10.40
N ALA A 150 15.46 4.08 -11.06
CA ALA A 150 15.68 5.03 -12.15
C ALA A 150 16.38 6.30 -11.67
N ILE A 151 16.03 6.79 -10.48
CA ILE A 151 16.66 7.98 -9.88
C ILE A 151 18.09 7.69 -9.45
N LEU A 152 18.34 6.54 -8.82
CA LEU A 152 19.69 6.12 -8.46
C LEU A 152 20.58 6.00 -9.71
N ALA A 153 20.09 5.36 -10.76
CA ALA A 153 20.81 5.24 -12.02
C ALA A 153 21.09 6.61 -12.66
N TYR A 154 20.12 7.54 -12.63
CA TYR A 154 20.30 8.91 -13.12
C TYR A 154 21.42 9.65 -12.37
N HIS A 155 21.43 9.58 -11.04
CA HIS A 155 22.47 10.22 -10.24
C HIS A 155 23.85 9.58 -10.45
N GLN A 156 23.93 8.25 -10.56
CA GLN A 156 25.18 7.54 -10.85
C GLN A 156 25.78 7.95 -12.20
N ARG A 157 24.96 8.10 -13.24
CA ARG A 157 25.40 8.57 -14.56
C ARG A 157 25.94 10.00 -14.51
N ARG A 158 25.28 10.89 -13.77
CA ARG A 158 25.76 12.27 -13.56
C ARG A 158 27.09 12.39 -12.83
N LEU A 159 27.38 11.45 -11.94
CA LEU A 159 28.66 11.41 -11.23
C LEU A 159 29.79 10.82 -12.09
N THR A 160 29.47 10.19 -13.23
CA THR A 160 30.47 9.58 -14.11
C THR A 160 31.17 10.65 -14.94
N PRO A 161 32.50 10.86 -14.76
CA PRO A 161 33.27 11.85 -15.51
C PRO A 161 33.24 11.55 -17.02
N GLY A 162 33.08 12.58 -17.86
CA GLY A 162 33.13 12.45 -19.33
C GLY A 162 31.78 12.35 -20.03
N THR A 163 30.67 12.48 -19.29
CA THR A 163 29.32 12.56 -19.88
C THR A 163 28.91 14.03 -20.01
N ASP A 164 29.39 14.72 -21.05
CA ASP A 164 29.15 16.16 -21.26
C ASP A 164 27.71 16.49 -21.72
N SER A 165 26.87 15.49 -21.99
CA SER A 165 25.48 15.72 -22.38
C SER A 165 24.59 15.89 -21.14
N PRO A 166 23.78 16.96 -21.06
CA PRO A 166 22.77 17.08 -20.01
C PRO A 166 21.70 16.02 -20.24
N GLU A 167 21.85 14.86 -19.58
CA GLU A 167 20.83 13.82 -19.63
C GLU A 167 19.54 14.38 -18.97
N PRO A 168 18.40 14.34 -19.67
CA PRO A 168 17.15 14.79 -19.11
C PRO A 168 16.78 13.90 -17.93
N PHE A 169 16.11 14.49 -16.94
CA PHE A 169 15.59 13.72 -15.82
C PHE A 169 14.62 12.64 -16.33
N PRO A 170 14.69 11.39 -15.82
CA PRO A 170 13.82 10.33 -16.31
C PRO A 170 12.35 10.71 -16.12
N THR A 171 11.57 10.63 -17.20
CA THR A 171 10.12 10.73 -17.11
C THR A 171 9.58 9.44 -16.53
N PHE A 172 8.96 9.52 -15.36
CA PHE A 172 8.38 8.35 -14.72
C PHE A 172 6.87 8.31 -14.98
N SER A 173 6.40 7.14 -15.41
CA SER A 173 4.99 6.79 -15.43
C SER A 173 4.77 5.59 -14.50
N GLY A 174 3.73 5.66 -13.67
CA GLY A 174 3.37 4.56 -12.79
C GLY A 174 3.14 3.28 -13.58
N CYS A 175 3.88 2.21 -13.26
CA CYS A 175 3.74 0.92 -13.91
C CYS A 175 2.80 0.02 -13.09
N LEU A 176 1.55 -0.07 -13.50
CA LEU A 176 0.59 -0.99 -12.89
C LEU A 176 0.85 -2.42 -13.39
N SER A 177 1.35 -3.27 -12.49
CA SER A 177 1.53 -4.70 -12.76
C SER A 177 0.42 -5.52 -12.10
N THR A 178 -0.05 -6.55 -12.80
CA THR A 178 -0.95 -7.56 -12.23
C THR A 178 -0.14 -8.84 -12.00
N PRO A 179 -0.18 -9.46 -10.81
CA PRO A 179 0.52 -10.72 -10.55
C PRO A 179 0.21 -11.77 -11.62
N THR A 180 1.25 -12.35 -12.21
CA THR A 180 1.13 -13.27 -13.36
C THR A 180 0.19 -14.44 -13.08
N ILE A 181 0.16 -14.92 -11.82
CA ILE A 181 -0.73 -16.01 -11.40
C ILE A 181 -2.22 -15.69 -11.61
N LEU A 182 -2.61 -14.42 -11.46
CA LEU A 182 -3.99 -13.97 -11.69
C LEU A 182 -4.33 -13.89 -13.19
N LEU A 183 -3.32 -13.90 -14.06
CA LEU A 183 -3.46 -13.82 -15.51
C LEU A 183 -3.46 -15.18 -16.21
N LEU A 184 -3.12 -16.27 -15.50
CA LEU A 184 -2.97 -17.62 -16.09
C LEU A 184 -4.30 -18.19 -16.61
N ASN A 185 -5.30 -18.31 -15.73
CA ASN A 185 -6.61 -18.88 -16.06
C ASN A 185 -7.67 -18.39 -15.07
N ARG A 186 -8.91 -18.18 -15.55
CA ARG A 186 -10.07 -17.80 -14.73
C ARG A 186 -10.30 -18.68 -13.50
N ARG A 187 -10.08 -19.99 -13.59
CA ARG A 187 -10.22 -20.91 -12.45
C ARG A 187 -9.19 -20.59 -11.36
N ILE A 188 -7.92 -20.46 -11.75
CA ILE A 188 -6.84 -20.04 -10.84
C ILE A 188 -7.17 -18.67 -10.25
N THR A 189 -7.54 -17.69 -11.08
CA THR A 189 -7.96 -16.37 -10.60
C THR A 189 -9.10 -16.45 -9.58
N SER A 190 -10.10 -17.31 -9.80
CA SER A 190 -11.23 -17.47 -8.87
C SER A 190 -10.85 -18.11 -7.54
N GLU A 191 -9.84 -19.00 -7.53
CA GLU A 191 -9.29 -19.60 -6.31
C GLU A 191 -8.37 -18.60 -5.57
N CYS A 192 -7.61 -17.81 -6.31
CA CYS A 192 -6.65 -16.83 -5.78
C CYS A 192 -7.30 -15.58 -5.17
N LEU A 193 -8.36 -15.05 -5.79
CA LEU A 193 -8.96 -13.77 -5.39
C LEU A 193 -9.46 -13.74 -3.93
N PRO A 194 -10.12 -14.79 -3.39
CA PRO A 194 -10.48 -14.83 -1.97
C PRO A 194 -9.25 -14.73 -1.05
N ILE A 195 -8.15 -15.41 -1.38
CA ILE A 195 -6.90 -15.40 -0.60
C ILE A 195 -6.30 -13.99 -0.60
N LEU A 196 -6.15 -13.38 -1.78
CA LEU A 196 -5.65 -12.02 -1.91
C LEU A 196 -6.53 -11.01 -1.15
N ARG A 197 -7.85 -11.18 -1.17
CA ARG A 197 -8.79 -10.32 -0.42
C ARG A 197 -8.71 -10.48 1.10
N CYS A 198 -8.11 -11.55 1.61
CA CYS A 198 -7.85 -11.69 3.04
C CYS A 198 -6.58 -10.97 3.48
N ARG A 199 -5.68 -10.63 2.54
CA ARG A 199 -4.46 -9.89 2.81
C ARG A 199 -4.74 -8.41 3.05
N THR A 200 -3.85 -7.79 3.82
CA THR A 200 -3.89 -6.36 4.12
C THR A 200 -3.02 -5.62 3.12
N LEU A 201 -3.59 -4.63 2.44
CA LEU A 201 -2.81 -3.69 1.64
C LEU A 201 -2.19 -2.65 2.57
N VAL A 202 -0.87 -2.63 2.68
CA VAL A 202 -0.13 -1.69 3.54
C VAL A 202 0.41 -0.52 2.70
N ILE A 203 0.12 0.71 3.13
CA ILE A 203 0.67 1.95 2.57
C ILE A 203 1.40 2.67 3.70
N ASP A 204 2.72 2.54 3.72
CA ASP A 204 3.59 2.93 4.84
C ASP A 204 4.69 3.93 4.48
N ARG A 205 4.84 4.23 3.18
CA ARG A 205 5.77 5.24 2.67
C ARG A 205 5.06 6.24 1.76
N LEU A 206 5.61 7.44 1.70
CA LEU A 206 5.16 8.46 0.75
C LEU A 206 5.53 8.03 -0.68
N PRO A 207 4.63 8.21 -1.67
CA PRO A 207 4.99 8.07 -3.06
C PRO A 207 6.15 9.00 -3.44
N PRO A 208 6.94 8.65 -4.46
CA PRO A 208 8.11 9.43 -4.83
C PRO A 208 7.78 10.85 -5.33
N TRP A 209 8.77 11.74 -5.19
CA TRP A 209 8.65 13.14 -5.58
C TRP A 209 9.40 13.40 -6.89
N VAL A 210 8.67 13.61 -7.97
CA VAL A 210 9.29 13.95 -9.26
C VAL A 210 9.86 15.38 -9.18
N PRO A 211 11.15 15.61 -9.50
CA PRO A 211 11.75 16.94 -9.50
C PRO A 211 10.97 17.91 -10.37
N GLY A 212 10.83 19.14 -9.86
CA GLY A 212 10.03 20.19 -10.49
C GLY A 212 8.53 20.09 -10.25
N GLN A 213 8.02 19.00 -9.64
CA GLN A 213 6.62 18.92 -9.24
C GLN A 213 6.38 19.53 -7.85
N PRO A 214 5.21 20.17 -7.62
CA PRO A 214 4.86 20.77 -6.33
C PRO A 214 4.29 19.74 -5.33
N ALA A 215 4.19 18.47 -5.71
CA ALA A 215 3.55 17.41 -4.93
C ALA A 215 4.21 16.06 -5.25
N PRO A 216 4.15 15.09 -4.32
CA PRO A 216 4.51 13.71 -4.66
C PRO A 216 3.49 13.15 -5.67
N MET A 217 3.86 12.02 -6.28
CA MET A 217 2.93 11.22 -7.07
C MET A 217 1.74 10.73 -6.23
N LEU A 218 0.65 10.33 -6.88
CA LEU A 218 -0.52 9.80 -6.19
C LEU A 218 -0.35 8.29 -5.94
N VAL A 219 -0.99 7.78 -4.89
CA VAL A 219 -1.02 6.32 -4.66
C VAL A 219 -1.71 5.61 -5.83
N SER A 220 -2.70 6.26 -6.45
CA SER A 220 -3.42 5.72 -7.60
C SER A 220 -2.55 5.51 -8.85
N ASP A 221 -1.37 6.13 -8.92
CA ASP A 221 -0.40 5.92 -9.99
C ASP A 221 0.32 4.57 -9.86
N PHE A 222 0.43 4.04 -8.63
CA PHE A 222 1.11 2.78 -8.32
C PHE A 222 0.15 1.63 -8.04
N ILE A 223 -1.06 1.95 -7.54
CA ILE A 223 -2.09 0.97 -7.24
C ILE A 223 -3.36 1.37 -7.99
N GLY A 224 -3.78 0.52 -8.94
CA GLY A 224 -4.96 0.81 -9.75
C GLY A 224 -6.20 1.04 -8.88
N ARG A 225 -7.02 2.05 -9.24
CA ARG A 225 -8.25 2.42 -8.51
C ARG A 225 -9.13 1.21 -8.17
N ARG A 226 -9.37 0.33 -9.14
CA ARG A 226 -10.19 -0.88 -8.93
C ARG A 226 -9.62 -1.81 -7.87
N THR A 227 -8.30 -1.89 -7.74
CA THR A 227 -7.62 -2.69 -6.73
C THR A 227 -7.84 -2.08 -5.34
N LEU A 228 -7.67 -0.75 -5.21
CA LEU A 228 -7.96 -0.03 -3.96
C LEU A 228 -9.43 -0.19 -3.53
N GLN A 229 -10.36 -0.02 -4.47
CA GLN A 229 -11.80 -0.16 -4.21
C GLN A 229 -12.19 -1.61 -3.86
N ALA A 230 -11.44 -2.60 -4.33
CA ALA A 230 -11.70 -4.02 -4.06
C ALA A 230 -10.95 -4.56 -2.82
N ALA A 231 -9.98 -3.81 -2.29
CA ALA A 231 -9.23 -4.20 -1.11
C ALA A 231 -10.15 -4.26 0.11
N ARG A 232 -10.06 -5.35 0.88
CA ARG A 232 -10.89 -5.55 2.08
C ARG A 232 -10.25 -5.01 3.35
N ARG A 233 -8.93 -5.05 3.42
CA ARG A 233 -8.15 -4.61 4.57
C ARG A 233 -7.10 -3.65 4.06
N ILE A 234 -7.12 -2.41 4.53
CA ILE A 234 -6.16 -1.37 4.16
C ILE A 234 -5.52 -0.88 5.46
N ASP A 235 -4.20 -0.83 5.50
CA ASP A 235 -3.40 -0.30 6.62
C ASP A 235 -2.58 0.89 6.11
N LEU A 236 -2.99 2.09 6.49
CA LEU A 236 -2.36 3.35 6.11
C LEU A 236 -1.54 3.89 7.28
N ARG A 237 -0.21 3.92 7.15
CA ARG A 237 0.71 4.28 8.23
C ARG A 237 1.31 5.66 8.00
N LEU A 238 0.66 6.68 8.54
CA LEU A 238 1.05 8.07 8.44
C LEU A 238 2.22 8.38 9.39
N SER A 239 3.10 9.27 8.99
CA SER A 239 4.10 9.86 9.88
C SER A 239 3.95 11.37 9.87
N LEU A 240 3.73 11.98 11.03
CA LEU A 240 3.59 13.42 11.22
C LEU A 240 4.84 13.97 11.91
N GLY A 241 5.20 15.22 11.58
CA GLY A 241 6.37 15.88 12.17
C GLY A 241 7.72 15.33 11.69
N GLN A 242 7.76 14.54 10.61
CA GLN A 242 9.03 14.14 9.99
C GLN A 242 9.54 15.22 9.02
N GLY A 243 10.87 15.33 8.90
CA GLY A 243 11.51 16.34 8.06
C GLY A 243 11.49 17.76 8.63
N GLY A 244 12.14 18.71 7.95
CA GLY A 244 12.27 20.10 8.42
C GLY A 244 10.99 20.92 8.34
N GLY A 245 10.08 20.59 7.42
CA GLY A 245 8.81 21.30 7.20
C GLY A 245 7.57 20.54 7.66
N GLY A 246 7.75 19.41 8.35
CA GLY A 246 6.67 18.47 8.61
C GLY A 246 6.28 17.66 7.38
N SER A 247 5.63 16.53 7.62
CA SER A 247 5.23 15.53 6.63
C SER A 247 3.70 15.37 6.55
N GLY A 248 2.94 15.91 7.50
CA GLY A 248 1.50 15.70 7.55
C GLY A 248 0.76 16.23 6.34
N HIS A 249 1.14 17.40 5.81
CA HIS A 249 0.48 17.96 4.63
C HIS A 249 0.61 17.05 3.39
N VAL A 250 1.72 16.31 3.27
CA VAL A 250 1.95 15.33 2.20
C VAL A 250 1.08 14.10 2.43
N TRP A 251 1.05 13.58 3.66
CA TRP A 251 0.21 12.45 4.05
C TRP A 251 -1.27 12.73 3.91
N PHE A 252 -1.72 13.95 4.23
CA PHE A 252 -3.11 14.35 4.06
C PHE A 252 -3.53 14.30 2.59
N ARG A 253 -2.66 14.67 1.65
CA ARG A 253 -2.95 14.55 0.21
C ARG A 253 -3.12 13.10 -0.22
N ILE A 254 -2.32 12.20 0.31
CA ILE A 254 -2.43 10.75 0.05
C ILE A 254 -3.75 10.21 0.62
N LEU A 255 -4.07 10.58 1.86
CA LEU A 255 -5.33 10.21 2.49
C LEU A 255 -6.53 10.76 1.70
N ASP A 256 -6.46 12.01 1.23
CA ASP A 256 -7.53 12.63 0.44
C ASP A 256 -7.73 11.93 -0.91
N ASP A 257 -6.65 11.58 -1.62
CA ASP A 257 -6.74 10.79 -2.86
C ASP A 257 -7.35 9.40 -2.61
N LEU A 258 -6.88 8.71 -1.56
CA LEU A 258 -7.40 7.41 -1.17
C LEU A 258 -8.89 7.50 -0.79
N ALA A 259 -9.25 8.44 0.06
CA ALA A 259 -10.63 8.66 0.49
C ALA A 259 -11.54 8.95 -0.71
N ARG A 260 -11.12 9.82 -1.64
CA ARG A 260 -11.87 10.08 -2.88
C ARG A 260 -12.14 8.80 -3.68
N ILE A 261 -11.15 7.92 -3.81
CA ILE A 261 -11.30 6.64 -4.52
C ILE A 261 -12.26 5.69 -3.78
N LEU A 262 -12.20 5.67 -2.45
CA LEU A 262 -13.02 4.81 -1.59
C LEU A 262 -14.47 5.32 -1.41
N GLU A 263 -14.68 6.63 -1.52
CA GLU A 263 -16.00 7.28 -1.54
C GLU A 263 -16.77 6.95 -2.82
N GLU A 264 -16.09 6.87 -3.97
CA GLU A 264 -16.71 6.41 -5.23
C GLU A 264 -17.28 5.00 -5.11
N ARG A 265 -16.48 4.10 -4.52
CA ARG A 265 -16.84 2.70 -4.27
C ARG A 265 -15.80 2.09 -3.34
N ASN A 266 -16.23 1.31 -2.36
CA ASN A 266 -15.30 0.48 -1.62
C ASN A 266 -15.89 -0.89 -1.27
N ALA A 267 -14.99 -1.81 -0.95
CA ALA A 267 -15.29 -3.13 -0.41
C ALA A 267 -14.50 -3.38 0.89
N PHE A 268 -13.93 -2.34 1.49
CA PHE A 268 -13.14 -2.50 2.69
C PHE A 268 -14.04 -2.90 3.85
N VAL A 269 -13.58 -3.91 4.58
CA VAL A 269 -14.11 -4.35 5.87
C VAL A 269 -13.41 -3.60 6.98
N GLU A 270 -12.12 -3.29 6.79
CA GLU A 270 -11.30 -2.60 7.76
C GLU A 270 -10.33 -1.63 7.05
N LEU A 271 -10.41 -0.36 7.43
CA LEU A 271 -9.40 0.65 7.11
C LEU A 271 -8.74 1.05 8.43
N ARG A 272 -7.49 0.63 8.60
CA ARG A 272 -6.67 1.01 9.73
C ARG A 272 -5.81 2.20 9.33
N VAL A 273 -5.79 3.23 10.16
CA VAL A 273 -4.94 4.40 10.01
C VAL A 273 -4.07 4.50 11.24
N LEU A 274 -2.78 4.27 11.06
CA LEU A 274 -1.77 4.35 12.12
C LEU A 274 -1.03 5.68 11.98
N VAL A 275 -1.20 6.58 12.93
CA VAL A 275 -0.58 7.91 12.93
C VAL A 275 0.63 7.90 13.85
N ARG A 276 1.82 8.09 13.26
CA ARG A 276 3.10 8.19 13.98
C ARG A 276 3.48 9.64 14.18
N VAL A 277 3.38 10.13 15.39
CA VAL A 277 3.74 11.48 15.82
C VAL A 277 5.23 11.51 16.12
N CYS A 278 6.02 12.21 15.31
CA CYS A 278 7.47 12.31 15.46
C CYS A 278 7.90 13.73 15.91
N ASN A 279 9.07 13.86 16.53
CA ASN A 279 9.71 15.16 16.80
C ASN A 279 8.84 16.17 17.59
N LEU A 280 8.07 15.71 18.58
CA LEU A 280 7.22 16.57 19.42
C LEU A 280 7.99 17.73 20.09
N GLY A 281 9.29 17.59 20.31
CA GLY A 281 10.15 18.64 20.87
C GLY A 281 10.43 19.83 19.93
N LYS A 282 9.93 19.81 18.69
CA LYS A 282 10.13 20.89 17.70
C LYS A 282 8.82 21.68 17.49
N PRO A 283 8.52 22.69 18.32
CA PRO A 283 7.23 23.39 18.27
C PRO A 283 6.96 24.05 16.92
N ASN A 284 7.99 24.55 16.23
CA ASN A 284 7.87 25.20 14.92
C ASN A 284 7.26 24.29 13.85
N ILE A 285 7.51 22.98 13.93
CA ILE A 285 6.94 21.99 13.00
C ILE A 285 5.47 21.72 13.38
N TRP A 286 5.21 21.63 14.68
CA TRP A 286 3.94 21.14 15.20
C TRP A 286 2.79 22.14 15.10
N THR A 287 3.06 23.44 15.02
CA THR A 287 2.02 24.47 14.81
C THR A 287 1.15 24.19 13.57
N GLU A 288 1.77 23.78 12.45
CA GLU A 288 1.04 23.44 11.24
C GLU A 288 0.60 21.97 11.22
N GLU A 289 1.41 21.05 11.77
CA GLU A 289 1.04 19.63 11.85
C GLU A 289 -0.21 19.39 12.68
N PHE A 290 -0.48 20.18 13.73
CA PHE A 290 -1.73 20.05 14.49
C PHE A 290 -2.96 20.35 13.65
N LYS A 291 -2.89 21.37 12.80
CA LYS A 291 -3.98 21.70 11.88
C LYS A 291 -4.19 20.56 10.88
N VAL A 292 -3.10 20.00 10.36
CA VAL A 292 -3.18 18.88 9.42
C VAL A 292 -3.71 17.61 10.10
N HIS A 293 -3.29 17.33 11.33
CA HIS A 293 -3.82 16.23 12.13
C HIS A 293 -5.33 16.36 12.31
N GLY A 294 -5.83 17.54 12.70
CA GLY A 294 -7.27 17.80 12.77
C GLY A 294 -7.99 17.51 11.46
N ARG A 295 -7.44 17.98 10.33
CA ARG A 295 -7.99 17.68 8.99
C ARG A 295 -7.97 16.20 8.63
N ILE A 296 -6.95 15.45 9.06
CA ILE A 296 -6.90 13.99 8.88
C ILE A 296 -8.10 13.36 9.59
N LEU A 297 -8.33 13.73 10.86
CA LEU A 297 -9.46 13.20 11.63
C LEU A 297 -10.81 13.55 10.98
N GLU A 298 -11.00 14.82 10.62
CA GLU A 298 -12.20 15.28 9.90
C GLU A 298 -12.44 14.49 8.62
N LYS A 299 -11.38 14.18 7.87
CA LYS A 299 -11.49 13.40 6.63
C LYS A 299 -11.86 11.95 6.88
N LEU A 300 -11.36 11.34 7.97
CA LEU A 300 -11.74 9.98 8.36
C LEU A 300 -13.19 9.91 8.82
N ASP A 301 -13.66 10.91 9.57
CA ASP A 301 -15.06 11.05 9.98
C ASP A 301 -15.96 11.24 8.76
N HIS A 302 -15.54 12.08 7.81
CA HIS A 302 -16.24 12.28 6.54
C HIS A 302 -16.37 10.96 5.77
N LEU A 303 -15.29 10.19 5.65
CA LEU A 303 -15.27 8.90 4.96
C LEU A 303 -16.18 7.87 5.66
N ALA A 304 -16.21 7.87 7.00
CA ALA A 304 -17.11 7.03 7.77
C ALA A 304 -18.59 7.38 7.52
N ALA A 305 -18.91 8.68 7.50
CA ALA A 305 -20.26 9.19 7.29
C ALA A 305 -20.76 8.98 5.84
N HIS A 306 -19.88 9.04 4.85
CA HIS A 306 -20.20 8.94 3.42
C HIS A 306 -19.84 7.58 2.82
N ASN A 307 -19.89 6.51 3.61
CA ASN A 307 -19.54 5.18 3.09
C ASN A 307 -20.54 4.73 2.00
N PRO A 308 -20.10 4.47 0.75
CA PRO A 308 -20.98 4.02 -0.34
C PRO A 308 -21.62 2.65 -0.10
N ASN A 309 -21.19 1.87 0.90
CA ASN A 309 -21.81 0.60 1.27
C ASN A 309 -22.69 0.75 2.53
N PRO A 310 -24.00 1.02 2.38
CA PRO A 310 -24.89 1.27 3.52
C PRO A 310 -25.20 0.01 4.34
N PHE A 311 -25.03 -1.19 3.77
CA PHE A 311 -25.41 -2.45 4.42
C PHE A 311 -24.28 -3.06 5.24
N ASN A 312 -23.03 -2.72 4.92
CA ASN A 312 -21.87 -3.17 5.65
C ASN A 312 -20.79 -2.08 5.57
N PRO A 313 -20.97 -0.98 6.31
CA PRO A 313 -19.96 0.06 6.36
C PRO A 313 -18.69 -0.55 6.95
N GLY A 314 -17.59 -0.46 6.20
CA GLY A 314 -16.29 -0.91 6.69
C GLY A 314 -15.91 -0.17 7.96
N ARG A 315 -15.21 -0.85 8.87
CA ARG A 315 -14.73 -0.26 10.11
C ARG A 315 -13.48 0.58 9.84
N ILE A 316 -13.49 1.83 10.29
CA ILE A 316 -12.28 2.66 10.34
C ILE A 316 -11.69 2.58 11.74
N LYS A 317 -10.41 2.21 11.85
CA LYS A 317 -9.65 2.21 13.10
C LYS A 317 -8.56 3.26 13.01
N LEU A 318 -8.41 4.05 14.07
CA LEU A 318 -7.37 5.05 14.18
C LEU A 318 -6.50 4.70 15.39
N ASP A 319 -5.23 4.44 15.14
CA ASP A 319 -4.23 4.19 16.17
C ASP A 319 -3.23 5.34 16.15
N GLN A 320 -2.95 5.95 17.30
CA GLN A 320 -2.02 7.08 17.40
C GLN A 320 -0.82 6.68 18.27
N TRP A 321 0.37 6.99 17.80
CA TRP A 321 1.62 6.55 18.40
C TRP A 321 2.62 7.69 18.42
N VAL A 322 3.26 7.93 19.57
CA VAL A 322 4.36 8.89 19.72
C VAL A 322 5.68 8.16 19.54
N LEU A 323 6.52 8.62 18.62
CA LEU A 323 7.85 8.08 18.38
C LEU A 323 8.93 9.00 18.97
N GLU A 324 9.71 8.46 19.91
CA GLU A 324 10.85 9.13 20.53
C GLU A 324 12.10 8.25 20.39
N GLY A 325 12.94 8.58 19.40
CA GLY A 325 14.13 7.79 19.09
C GLY A 325 13.78 6.35 18.71
N ASN A 326 14.17 5.39 19.55
CA ASN A 326 13.94 3.95 19.36
C ASN A 326 12.75 3.40 20.17
N ARG A 327 11.93 4.28 20.75
CA ARG A 327 10.76 3.95 21.57
C ARG A 327 9.49 4.46 20.92
N ALA A 328 8.41 3.69 21.07
CA ALA A 328 7.08 4.08 20.64
C ALA A 328 6.09 3.91 21.80
N PHE A 329 5.25 4.91 21.97
CA PHE A 329 4.24 4.95 23.02
C PHE A 329 2.86 5.12 22.41
N GLU A 330 1.89 4.33 22.85
CA GLU A 330 0.51 4.48 22.43
C GLU A 330 -0.05 5.79 23.01
N MET A 331 -0.64 6.59 22.13
CA MET A 331 -1.24 7.87 22.48
C MET A 331 -2.71 7.67 22.77
N GLN A 332 -3.14 8.09 23.96
CA GLN A 332 -4.55 8.11 24.30
C GLN A 332 -5.30 9.18 23.49
N PRO A 333 -6.63 9.07 23.34
CA PRO A 333 -7.44 10.07 22.63
C PRO A 333 -7.32 11.49 23.20
N ASP A 334 -7.00 11.62 24.49
CA ASP A 334 -6.76 12.91 25.16
C ASP A 334 -5.36 13.46 24.94
N PHE A 335 -4.59 12.86 24.01
CA PHE A 335 -3.22 13.19 23.68
C PHE A 335 -2.24 12.98 24.83
N THR A 336 -2.62 12.21 25.85
CA THR A 336 -1.68 11.79 26.89
C THR A 336 -0.97 10.50 26.47
N VAL A 337 0.28 10.38 26.86
CA VAL A 337 1.04 9.15 26.71
C VAL A 337 0.77 8.31 27.95
N ASN A 338 0.31 7.08 27.76
CA ASN A 338 0.24 6.11 28.85
C ASN A 338 1.64 5.94 29.43
N ASP A 339 1.77 6.02 30.75
CA ASP A 339 3.00 5.78 31.52
C ASP A 339 4.30 6.00 30.70
N PRO A 340 4.81 7.24 30.60
CA PRO A 340 5.96 7.54 29.75
C PRO A 340 7.24 6.77 30.14
N GLU A 341 7.24 6.09 31.29
CA GLU A 341 8.34 5.22 31.73
C GLU A 341 8.27 3.81 31.10
N ARG A 342 7.13 3.42 30.50
CA ARG A 342 6.89 2.11 29.90
C ARG A 342 6.49 2.24 28.43
N PRO A 343 7.48 2.31 27.52
CA PRO A 343 7.18 2.24 26.09
C PRO A 343 6.50 0.91 25.75
N ASP A 344 5.41 0.99 24.98
CA ASP A 344 4.66 -0.20 24.56
C ASP A 344 5.43 -0.99 23.49
N ARG A 345 6.28 -0.32 22.71
CA ARG A 345 7.04 -0.92 21.59
C ARG A 345 8.46 -0.34 21.46
N PHE A 346 9.36 -1.17 20.93
CA PHE A 346 10.78 -0.86 20.75
C PHE A 346 11.24 -1.16 19.33
N TYR A 347 12.24 -0.41 18.85
CA TYR A 347 12.94 -0.74 17.62
C TYR A 347 13.77 -2.04 17.78
N PRO A 348 13.84 -2.92 16.76
CA PRO A 348 13.12 -2.85 15.49
C PRO A 348 11.70 -3.42 15.60
N ASP A 349 10.71 -2.60 15.24
CA ASP A 349 9.34 -3.04 14.98
C ASP A 349 9.00 -2.58 13.55
N HIS A 350 8.78 -3.53 12.64
CA HIS A 350 8.48 -3.26 11.24
C HIS A 350 7.13 -2.54 11.04
N GLU A 351 6.25 -2.58 12.04
CA GLU A 351 5.00 -1.85 12.05
C GLU A 351 5.22 -0.35 12.30
N MET A 352 6.03 -0.03 13.31
CA MET A 352 6.30 1.34 13.74
C MET A 352 7.42 1.99 12.92
N TRP A 353 8.47 1.22 12.62
CA TRP A 353 9.64 1.60 11.83
C TRP A 353 9.79 0.66 10.62
N PRO A 354 8.93 0.79 9.59
CA PRO A 354 9.07 0.04 8.35
C PRO A 354 10.34 0.52 7.64
N GLY A 355 11.46 -0.20 7.83
CA GLY A 355 12.78 0.00 7.19
C GLY A 355 13.07 1.45 6.78
N SER A 356 13.64 2.24 7.68
CA SER A 356 13.71 3.70 7.60
C SER A 356 14.13 4.26 6.23
N ILE A 357 13.37 5.23 5.71
CA ILE A 357 13.83 6.11 4.61
C ILE A 357 14.98 7.03 5.07
N LEU A 358 15.29 7.09 6.38
CA LEU A 358 16.53 7.68 6.89
C LEU A 358 17.76 6.81 6.59
N GLU A 359 17.63 5.66 5.91
CA GLU A 359 18.79 5.03 5.25
C GLU A 359 19.21 5.79 3.97
N PHE A 360 18.40 6.74 3.48
CA PHE A 360 18.64 7.47 2.23
C PHE A 360 18.91 8.98 2.40
N ILE A 361 18.92 9.51 3.63
CA ILE A 361 19.38 10.87 3.96
C ILE A 361 20.48 10.72 5.00
#